data_AF-A0A397KY43-F1
#
_entry.id   AF-A0A397KY43-F1
#
_cell.length_a   1.000
_cell.length_b   1.000
_cell.length_c   1.000
_cell.angle_alpha   90.00
_cell.angle_beta   90.00
_cell.angle_gamma   90.00
#
_symmetry.space_group_name_H-M   'P 1'
#
loop_
_entity.id
_entity.type
_entity.pdbx_description
1 polymer ?
#
loop_
_entity_poly.entity_id
_entity_poly.type
_entity_poly.pdbx_seq_one_letter_code
_entity_poly.pdbx_strand_id
1 'polypeptide(L)'
;MILFEKFGFTHTGHVTVSVSSVSVVSTSPDPNPDPSRLGFFLLSEESLLQVLLEIQQNARFCVLDSHYVTHLFTFRDLSPPPNSRFNHSYPVTSPNEYSLFFANCAPETKVSMAVRTEMYNKDPNGSKDYLPAGSTQLPSLYSFFFLCYATFLGYWGYTCYTNKRVVHRIHLLMAGLLLIKSLNLICAAEDKHYVKITGTPHGWDILFYIFQFIRVVLLFTVIILIGTGWSFLKPFLQEKEKNVLMIVIPLQVLANIASIVIGETGPFIKDWVTWNQVFLLVDIICCCAIIFPIVWSIRALRETSKTDGKAARNLSKLTLFRQFYIVVI
;
A
#
# COMPACT_ATOMS: atom_id res chain seq x y z
N MET A 1 -10.50 -18.90 12.88
CA MET A 1 -9.27 -18.98 12.06
C MET A 1 -8.44 -17.72 12.29
N ILE A 2 -7.12 -17.80 12.17
CA ILE A 2 -6.18 -16.69 12.34
C ILE A 2 -5.33 -16.59 11.07
N LEU A 3 -5.32 -15.42 10.43
CA LEU A 3 -4.45 -15.13 9.29
C LEU A 3 -3.03 -14.81 9.80
N PHE A 4 -2.02 -15.46 9.22
CA PHE A 4 -0.62 -15.14 9.48
C PHE A 4 -0.07 -14.18 8.44
N GLU A 5 -0.16 -14.56 7.16
CA GLU A 5 0.50 -13.83 6.09
C GLU A 5 -0.14 -14.17 4.73
N LYS A 6 -0.06 -13.24 3.78
CA LYS A 6 -0.52 -13.40 2.39
C LYS A 6 0.71 -13.34 1.47
N PHE A 7 0.83 -14.30 0.55
CA PHE A 7 1.99 -14.38 -0.33
C PHE A 7 1.60 -14.85 -1.74
N GLY A 8 2.19 -14.22 -2.76
CA GLY A 8 2.04 -14.58 -4.16
C GLY A 8 3.08 -15.62 -4.59
N PHE A 9 2.63 -16.86 -4.77
CA PHE A 9 3.49 -17.98 -5.17
C PHE A 9 3.59 -18.10 -6.69
N THR A 10 4.76 -18.52 -7.15
CA THR A 10 5.04 -19.01 -8.50
C THR A 10 5.06 -20.54 -8.51
N HIS A 11 5.31 -21.15 -9.66
CA HIS A 11 5.47 -22.60 -9.78
C HIS A 11 6.67 -23.17 -8.98
N THR A 12 7.59 -22.32 -8.51
CA THR A 12 8.72 -22.70 -7.64
C THR A 12 8.51 -22.31 -6.17
N GLY A 13 7.27 -21.98 -5.80
CA GLY A 13 6.91 -21.52 -4.47
C GLY A 13 7.15 -22.56 -3.37
N HIS A 14 7.58 -22.11 -2.20
CA HIS A 14 7.75 -22.94 -1.01
C HIS A 14 7.19 -22.22 0.21
N VAL A 15 6.43 -22.93 1.04
CA VAL A 15 6.01 -22.46 2.36
C VAL A 15 6.64 -23.34 3.43
N THR A 16 7.29 -22.74 4.41
CA THR A 16 7.88 -23.45 5.55
C THR A 16 7.18 -22.98 6.81
N VAL A 17 6.68 -23.93 7.59
CA VAL A 17 6.03 -23.63 8.87
C VAL A 17 6.78 -24.36 9.96
N SER A 18 7.30 -23.58 10.91
CA SER A 18 7.98 -24.06 12.10
C SER A 18 7.20 -23.65 13.33
N VAL A 19 6.79 -24.61 14.14
CA VAL A 19 6.06 -24.38 15.39
C VAL A 19 6.83 -24.99 16.55
N SER A 20 6.86 -24.28 17.67
CA SER A 20 7.54 -24.72 18.89
C SER A 20 6.78 -24.29 20.14
N SER A 21 7.08 -24.97 21.25
CA SER A 21 6.47 -24.67 22.55
C SER A 21 4.95 -24.72 22.52
N VAL A 22 4.38 -25.68 21.77
CA VAL A 22 2.93 -25.83 21.65
C VAL A 22 2.36 -26.29 22.98
N SER A 23 1.39 -25.53 23.48
CA SER A 23 0.58 -25.85 24.65
C SER A 23 -0.89 -25.71 24.28
N VAL A 24 -1.67 -26.73 24.61
CA VAL A 24 -3.12 -26.76 24.38
C VAL A 24 -3.78 -26.97 25.73
N VAL A 25 -4.59 -25.99 26.16
CA VAL A 25 -5.32 -26.03 27.43
C VAL A 25 -6.80 -26.19 27.10
N SER A 26 -7.40 -27.29 27.57
CA SER A 26 -8.83 -27.54 27.50
C SER A 26 -9.52 -26.88 28.70
N THR A 27 -10.63 -26.16 28.46
CA THR A 27 -11.52 -25.70 29.54
C THR A 27 -12.60 -26.73 29.89
N SER A 28 -12.67 -27.82 29.14
CA SER A 28 -13.64 -28.90 29.32
C SER A 28 -13.08 -30.03 30.20
N PRO A 29 -13.94 -30.82 30.87
CA PRO A 29 -13.53 -32.00 31.62
C PRO A 29 -12.96 -33.12 30.72
N ASP A 30 -13.14 -33.03 29.40
CA ASP A 30 -12.50 -33.93 28.44
C ASP A 30 -11.05 -33.45 28.19
N PRO A 31 -10.04 -34.24 28.58
CA PRO A 31 -8.69 -33.73 28.79
C PRO A 31 -7.90 -33.51 27.49
N ASN A 32 -8.27 -34.15 26.39
CA ASN A 32 -7.48 -34.16 25.15
C ASN A 32 -8.33 -33.83 23.93
N PRO A 33 -8.27 -32.59 23.40
CA PRO A 33 -8.91 -32.27 22.13
C PRO A 33 -8.27 -33.05 20.98
N ASP A 34 -9.08 -33.45 19.98
CA ASP A 34 -8.59 -34.17 18.80
C ASP A 34 -7.55 -33.33 18.04
N PRO A 35 -6.28 -33.77 17.96
CA PRO A 35 -5.22 -32.97 17.37
C PRO A 35 -5.38 -32.73 15.86
N SER A 36 -6.25 -33.45 15.14
CA SER A 36 -6.53 -33.11 13.72
C SER A 36 -7.39 -31.88 13.55
N ARG A 37 -8.10 -31.46 14.60
CA ARG A 37 -8.98 -30.27 14.56
C ARG A 37 -8.21 -28.96 14.73
N LEU A 38 -6.89 -29.04 14.84
CA LEU A 38 -5.96 -27.92 15.02
C LEU A 38 -4.88 -28.02 13.93
N GLY A 39 -4.67 -26.97 13.14
CA GLY A 39 -3.71 -27.06 12.04
C GLY A 39 -3.56 -25.81 11.19
N PHE A 40 -2.59 -25.88 10.28
CA PHE A 40 -2.27 -24.85 9.32
C PHE A 40 -2.67 -25.28 7.91
N PHE A 41 -3.16 -24.32 7.13
CA PHE A 41 -3.58 -24.53 5.76
C PHE A 41 -3.36 -23.26 4.93
N LEU A 42 -3.20 -23.44 3.63
CA LEU A 42 -3.23 -22.36 2.65
C LEU A 42 -4.61 -22.26 2.02
N LEU A 43 -5.03 -21.03 1.76
CA LEU A 43 -6.28 -20.72 1.11
C LEU A 43 -6.05 -19.65 0.06
N SER A 44 -6.51 -19.90 -1.18
CA SER A 44 -6.49 -18.87 -2.22
C SER A 44 -7.61 -17.86 -2.00
N GLU A 45 -7.45 -16.65 -2.55
CA GLU A 45 -8.50 -15.61 -2.46
C GLU A 45 -9.81 -16.05 -3.12
N GLU A 46 -9.73 -16.76 -4.25
CA GLU A 46 -10.90 -17.28 -4.94
C GLU A 46 -11.66 -18.30 -4.10
N SER A 47 -10.94 -19.20 -3.41
CA SER A 47 -11.50 -20.27 -2.56
C SER A 47 -12.05 -19.77 -1.22
N LEU A 48 -11.65 -18.57 -0.79
CA LEU A 48 -12.04 -18.01 0.50
C LEU A 48 -13.53 -17.76 0.59
N LEU A 49 -14.17 -17.37 -0.52
CA LEU A 49 -15.60 -17.11 -0.55
C LEU A 49 -16.42 -18.40 -0.37
N GLN A 50 -16.03 -19.51 -1.01
CA GLN A 50 -16.71 -20.80 -0.87
C GLN A 50 -16.58 -21.34 0.56
N VAL A 51 -15.38 -21.25 1.15
CA VAL A 51 -15.15 -21.68 2.54
C VAL A 51 -15.99 -20.86 3.53
N LEU A 52 -16.11 -19.55 3.32
CA LEU A 52 -16.96 -18.70 4.16
C LEU A 52 -18.45 -19.08 4.04
N LEU A 53 -18.92 -19.45 2.84
CA LEU A 53 -20.28 -19.95 2.63
C LEU A 53 -20.50 -21.30 3.35
N GLU A 54 -19.54 -22.23 3.31
CA GLU A 54 -19.62 -23.51 4.02
C GLU A 54 -19.72 -23.31 5.54
N ILE A 55 -18.90 -22.40 6.09
CA ILE A 55 -18.93 -22.04 7.51
C ILE A 55 -20.27 -21.41 7.89
N GLN A 56 -20.82 -20.53 7.04
CA GLN A 56 -22.11 -19.88 7.30
C GLN A 56 -23.28 -20.87 7.24
N GLN A 57 -23.21 -21.86 6.36
CA GLN A 57 -24.24 -22.90 6.24
C GLN A 57 -24.19 -23.92 7.38
N ASN A 58 -23.01 -24.20 7.94
CA ASN A 58 -22.85 -25.17 9.01
C ASN A 58 -21.92 -24.66 10.13
N ALA A 59 -22.52 -24.27 11.25
CA ALA A 59 -21.79 -23.76 12.42
C ALA A 59 -20.84 -24.78 13.10
N ARG A 60 -20.99 -26.09 12.82
CA ARG A 60 -20.09 -27.15 13.32
C ARG A 60 -19.04 -27.58 12.29
N PHE A 61 -18.99 -26.93 11.14
CA PHE A 61 -18.02 -27.24 10.10
C PHE A 61 -16.61 -26.83 10.53
N CYS A 62 -15.64 -27.73 10.33
CA CYS A 62 -14.24 -27.40 10.50
C CYS A 62 -13.65 -27.07 9.13
N VAL A 63 -13.02 -25.89 9.02
CA VAL A 63 -12.35 -25.47 7.78
C VAL A 63 -11.23 -26.44 7.34
N LEU A 64 -10.68 -27.22 8.27
CA LEU A 64 -9.71 -28.28 7.98
C LEU A 64 -10.32 -29.53 7.32
N ASP A 65 -11.63 -29.58 7.11
CA ASP A 65 -12.28 -30.67 6.37
C ASP A 65 -12.69 -30.23 4.94
N SER A 66 -12.52 -28.93 4.60
CA SER A 66 -12.94 -28.39 3.31
C SER A 66 -12.05 -28.88 2.16
N HIS A 67 -12.65 -29.19 1.01
CA HIS A 67 -11.89 -29.57 -0.19
C HIS A 67 -11.20 -28.37 -0.87
N TYR A 68 -11.55 -27.14 -0.48
CA TYR A 68 -11.01 -25.91 -1.07
C TYR A 68 -9.73 -25.41 -0.40
N VAL A 69 -9.30 -26.03 0.71
CA VAL A 69 -8.07 -25.66 1.41
C VAL A 69 -6.92 -26.58 1.03
N THR A 70 -5.71 -26.04 0.98
CA THR A 70 -4.49 -26.85 0.86
C THR A 70 -3.95 -27.10 2.27
N HIS A 71 -4.16 -28.30 2.79
CA HIS A 71 -3.66 -28.69 4.11
C HIS A 71 -2.13 -28.69 4.14
N LEU A 72 -1.55 -28.11 5.19
CA LEU A 72 -0.12 -28.20 5.45
C LEU A 72 0.15 -29.28 6.50
N PHE A 73 -0.20 -29.00 7.76
CA PHE A 73 -0.06 -29.96 8.85
C PHE A 73 -1.10 -29.74 9.95
N THR A 74 -1.30 -30.78 10.75
CA THR A 74 -2.16 -30.74 11.93
C THR A 74 -1.38 -31.03 13.19
N PHE A 75 -1.97 -30.80 14.36
CA PHE A 75 -1.29 -31.07 15.63
C PHE A 75 -1.07 -32.57 15.88
N ARG A 76 -1.62 -33.46 15.04
CA ARG A 76 -1.27 -34.90 15.03
C ARG A 76 0.18 -35.15 14.67
N ASP A 77 0.77 -34.27 13.87
CA ASP A 77 2.13 -34.41 13.34
C ASP A 77 3.19 -33.81 14.28
N LEU A 78 2.78 -33.26 15.43
CA LEU A 78 3.69 -32.70 16.43
C LEU A 78 4.55 -33.78 17.07
N SER A 79 5.82 -33.46 17.35
CA SER A 79 6.67 -34.32 18.14
C SER A 79 6.07 -34.55 19.54
N PRO A 80 6.26 -35.74 20.14
CA PRO A 80 5.72 -36.02 21.46
C PRO A 80 6.25 -35.05 22.54
N PRO A 81 5.49 -34.79 23.62
CA PRO A 81 5.92 -33.98 24.75
C PRO A 81 7.26 -34.49 25.31
N PRO A 82 8.14 -33.62 25.85
CA PRO A 82 7.89 -32.25 26.32
C PRO A 82 8.17 -31.12 25.30
N ASN A 83 8.78 -31.42 24.16
CA ASN A 83 9.25 -30.41 23.20
C ASN A 83 8.36 -30.37 21.95
N SER A 84 7.03 -30.30 22.10
CA SER A 84 6.03 -30.25 21.02
C SER A 84 6.42 -29.24 19.92
N ARG A 85 7.01 -29.75 18.84
CA ARG A 85 7.62 -28.98 17.76
C ARG A 85 7.29 -29.63 16.42
N PHE A 86 7.27 -28.80 15.38
CA PHE A 86 7.12 -29.22 13.99
C PHE A 86 7.92 -28.27 13.10
N ASN A 87 8.58 -28.79 12.08
CA ASN A 87 9.25 -27.99 11.07
C ASN A 87 9.22 -28.74 9.74
N HIS A 88 8.45 -28.22 8.78
CA HIS A 88 8.36 -28.79 7.45
C HIS A 88 8.18 -27.72 6.38
N SER A 89 8.69 -28.01 5.18
CA SER A 89 8.59 -27.16 4.00
C SER A 89 7.77 -27.85 2.93
N TYR A 90 6.74 -27.17 2.43
CA TYR A 90 5.81 -27.66 1.43
C TYR A 90 6.04 -26.93 0.10
N PRO A 91 6.20 -27.65 -1.02
CA PRO A 91 6.22 -27.03 -2.33
C PRO A 91 4.80 -26.60 -2.73
N VAL A 92 4.67 -25.37 -3.25
CA VAL A 92 3.43 -24.83 -3.82
C VAL A 92 3.60 -24.77 -5.33
N THR A 93 2.95 -25.68 -6.04
CA THR A 93 3.11 -25.84 -7.50
C THR A 93 2.17 -24.96 -8.31
N SER A 94 1.01 -24.63 -7.77
CA SER A 94 0.01 -23.78 -8.41
C SER A 94 0.32 -22.30 -8.18
N PRO A 95 0.61 -21.52 -9.24
CA PRO A 95 0.86 -20.09 -9.10
C PRO A 95 -0.44 -19.35 -8.78
N ASN A 96 -0.55 -18.82 -7.56
CA ASN A 96 -1.65 -17.97 -7.14
C ASN A 96 -1.23 -17.18 -5.88
N GLU A 97 -2.07 -16.26 -5.44
CA GLU A 97 -1.94 -15.61 -4.14
C GLU A 97 -2.64 -16.44 -3.06
N TYR A 98 -1.87 -16.87 -2.06
CA TYR A 98 -2.36 -17.70 -0.97
C TYR A 98 -2.19 -16.98 0.36
N SER A 99 -3.16 -17.19 1.23
CA SER A 99 -3.14 -16.76 2.63
C SER A 99 -2.88 -17.97 3.51
N LEU A 100 -1.90 -17.86 4.41
CA LEU A 100 -1.63 -18.87 5.43
C LEU A 100 -2.51 -18.63 6.65
N PHE A 101 -3.29 -19.64 7.00
CA PHE A 101 -4.18 -19.60 8.16
C PHE A 101 -3.85 -20.69 9.17
N PHE A 102 -4.13 -20.38 10.43
CA PHE A 102 -4.30 -21.36 11.50
C PHE A 102 -5.77 -21.51 11.84
N ALA A 103 -6.25 -22.75 11.94
CA ALA A 103 -7.58 -23.07 12.43
C ALA A 103 -7.52 -23.79 13.78
N ASN A 104 -8.41 -23.34 14.67
CA ASN A 104 -8.81 -24.07 15.85
C ASN A 104 -10.30 -24.42 15.72
N CYS A 105 -10.61 -25.68 15.41
CA CYS A 105 -11.98 -26.19 15.32
C CYS A 105 -12.47 -26.84 16.62
N ALA A 106 -11.74 -26.69 17.72
CA ALA A 106 -12.11 -27.17 19.04
C ALA A 106 -12.43 -25.97 19.96
N PRO A 107 -13.70 -25.55 20.05
CA PRO A 107 -14.09 -24.26 20.65
C PRO A 107 -13.73 -24.09 22.13
N GLU A 108 -13.56 -25.19 22.87
CA GLU A 108 -13.23 -25.20 24.30
C GLU A 108 -11.72 -25.29 24.57
N THR A 109 -10.89 -24.99 23.57
CA THR A 109 -9.44 -25.09 23.66
C THR A 109 -8.75 -23.74 23.47
N LYS A 110 -7.71 -23.51 24.27
CA LYS A 110 -6.80 -22.38 24.12
C LYS A 110 -5.44 -22.91 23.70
N VAL A 111 -4.92 -22.36 22.60
CA VAL A 111 -3.63 -22.77 22.04
C VAL A 111 -2.63 -21.62 22.22
N SER A 112 -1.47 -21.93 22.79
CA SER A 112 -0.32 -21.03 22.83
C SER A 112 0.88 -21.72 22.20
N MET A 113 1.53 -21.03 21.27
CA MET A 113 2.65 -21.56 20.47
C MET A 113 3.52 -20.43 19.94
N ALA A 114 4.79 -20.72 19.73
CA ALA A 114 5.69 -19.87 18.96
C ALA A 114 5.78 -20.38 17.52
N VAL A 115 5.41 -19.52 16.57
CA VAL A 115 5.31 -19.85 15.15
C VAL A 115 6.32 -19.01 14.36
N ARG A 116 7.04 -19.66 13.45
CA ARG A 116 7.89 -19.02 12.45
C ARG A 116 7.48 -19.53 11.08
N THR A 117 7.13 -18.60 10.19
CA THR A 117 6.73 -18.87 8.82
C THR A 117 7.80 -18.34 7.87
N GLU A 118 8.07 -19.07 6.80
CA GLU A 118 8.93 -18.60 5.71
C GLU A 118 8.25 -18.93 4.38
N MET A 119 7.89 -17.90 3.62
CA MET A 119 7.30 -18.04 2.28
C MET A 119 8.24 -17.42 1.27
N TYR A 120 8.60 -18.18 0.24
CA TYR A 120 9.52 -17.71 -0.79
C TYR A 120 9.28 -18.41 -2.12
N ASN A 121 9.63 -17.73 -3.19
CA ASN A 121 9.79 -18.31 -4.52
C ASN A 121 11.27 -18.65 -4.74
N LYS A 122 11.58 -19.60 -5.62
CA LYS A 122 12.97 -19.85 -6.03
C LYS A 122 13.23 -19.19 -7.37
N ASP A 123 14.25 -18.34 -7.41
CA ASP A 123 14.78 -17.77 -8.65
C ASP A 123 15.49 -18.86 -9.48
N PRO A 124 15.71 -18.65 -10.80
CA PRO A 124 16.38 -19.64 -11.67
C PRO A 124 17.79 -20.04 -11.23
N ASN A 125 18.46 -19.18 -10.46
CA ASN A 125 19.76 -19.40 -9.85
C ASN A 125 19.70 -20.22 -8.53
N GLY A 126 18.50 -20.60 -8.07
CA GLY A 126 18.26 -21.29 -6.81
C GLY A 126 18.20 -20.40 -5.56
N SER A 127 18.36 -19.07 -5.69
CA SER A 127 18.19 -18.17 -4.55
C SER A 127 16.73 -18.04 -4.14
N LYS A 128 16.51 -17.81 -2.84
CA LYS A 128 15.17 -17.54 -2.31
C LYS A 128 14.80 -16.09 -2.60
N ASP A 129 13.63 -15.90 -3.20
CA ASP A 129 12.99 -14.61 -3.37
C ASP A 129 11.81 -14.53 -2.40
N TYR A 130 11.97 -13.72 -1.37
CA TYR A 130 10.94 -13.48 -0.35
C TYR A 130 9.92 -12.40 -0.77
N LEU A 131 9.98 -11.88 -2.00
CA LEU A 131 8.92 -11.04 -2.54
C LEU A 131 7.83 -11.88 -3.23
N PRO A 132 6.56 -11.48 -3.10
CA PRO A 132 5.47 -12.05 -3.89
C PRO A 132 5.73 -11.94 -5.40
N ALA A 133 5.19 -12.86 -6.19
CA ALA A 133 5.42 -12.95 -7.64
C ALA A 133 5.27 -11.62 -8.41
N GLY A 134 4.27 -10.80 -8.07
CA GLY A 134 4.03 -9.48 -8.71
C GLY A 134 4.95 -8.35 -8.24
N SER A 135 5.71 -8.58 -7.18
CA SER A 135 6.54 -7.57 -6.50
C SER A 135 8.04 -7.74 -6.77
N THR A 136 8.45 -8.87 -7.35
CA THR A 136 9.86 -9.23 -7.59
C THR A 136 10.63 -8.20 -8.42
N GLN A 137 9.94 -7.52 -9.36
CA GLN A 137 10.54 -6.51 -10.25
C GLN A 137 10.53 -5.08 -9.65
N LEU A 138 9.83 -4.86 -8.53
CA LEU A 138 9.72 -3.53 -7.89
C LEU A 138 11.08 -2.89 -7.57
N PRO A 139 12.07 -3.60 -6.98
CA PRO A 139 13.36 -2.98 -6.69
C PRO A 139 14.01 -2.38 -7.93
N SER A 140 14.04 -3.13 -9.03
CA SER A 140 14.64 -2.69 -10.30
C SER A 140 13.86 -1.50 -10.90
N LEU A 141 12.53 -1.56 -10.88
CA LEU A 141 11.67 -0.47 -11.35
C LEU A 141 11.90 0.82 -10.54
N TYR A 142 11.95 0.72 -9.21
CA TYR A 142 12.22 1.88 -8.36
C TYR A 142 13.62 2.45 -8.59
N SER A 143 14.64 1.62 -8.76
CA SER A 143 15.99 2.07 -9.13
C SER A 143 16.02 2.77 -10.49
N PHE A 144 15.31 2.24 -11.50
CA PHE A 144 15.21 2.88 -12.81
C PHE A 144 14.54 4.26 -12.71
N PHE A 145 13.39 4.35 -12.05
CA PHE A 145 12.71 5.63 -11.87
C PHE A 145 13.54 6.60 -11.04
N PHE A 146 14.30 6.13 -10.04
CA PHE A 146 15.24 6.96 -9.30
C PHE A 146 16.26 7.63 -10.24
N LEU A 147 16.86 6.87 -11.16
CA LEU A 147 17.78 7.43 -12.16
C LEU A 147 17.08 8.48 -13.04
N CYS A 148 15.87 8.20 -13.54
CA CYS A 148 15.10 9.17 -14.31
C CYS A 148 14.86 10.47 -13.52
N TYR A 149 14.38 10.37 -12.28
CA TYR A 149 14.11 11.55 -11.45
C TYR A 149 15.39 12.30 -11.05
N ALA A 150 16.51 11.60 -10.82
CA ALA A 150 17.80 12.22 -10.57
C ALA A 150 18.32 12.99 -11.80
N THR A 151 18.14 12.46 -13.01
CA THR A 151 18.49 13.20 -14.25
C THR A 151 17.62 14.43 -14.44
N PHE A 152 16.30 14.35 -14.18
CA PHE A 152 15.42 15.51 -14.20
C PHE A 152 15.78 16.54 -13.14
N LEU A 153 16.18 16.13 -11.93
CA LEU A 153 16.68 17.03 -10.91
C LEU A 153 17.93 17.77 -11.37
N GLY A 154 18.89 17.07 -11.99
CA GLY A 154 20.10 17.68 -12.55
C GLY A 154 19.79 18.68 -13.65
N TYR A 155 18.93 18.31 -14.61
CA TYR A 155 18.49 19.19 -15.70
C TYR A 155 17.73 20.42 -15.18
N TRP A 156 16.83 20.24 -14.22
CA TRP A 156 16.07 21.32 -13.60
C TRP A 156 16.98 22.26 -12.82
N GLY A 157 17.94 21.72 -12.07
CA GLY A 157 18.96 22.48 -11.35
C GLY A 157 19.83 23.32 -12.30
N TYR A 158 20.29 22.72 -13.40
CA TYR A 158 21.03 23.42 -14.45
C TYR A 158 20.21 24.56 -15.08
N THR A 159 18.93 24.31 -15.37
CA THR A 159 18.02 25.31 -15.94
C THR A 159 17.81 26.49 -14.97
N CYS A 160 17.62 26.21 -13.67
CA CYS A 160 17.51 27.23 -12.64
C CYS A 160 18.81 28.03 -12.48
N TYR A 161 19.96 27.35 -12.53
CA TYR A 161 21.26 28.01 -12.42
C TYR A 161 21.56 28.94 -13.60
N THR A 162 21.19 28.53 -14.82
CA THR A 162 21.40 29.34 -16.03
C THR A 162 20.46 30.54 -16.06
N ASN A 163 19.22 30.36 -15.61
CA ASN A 163 18.18 31.40 -15.65
C ASN A 163 17.93 32.09 -14.30
N LYS A 164 18.97 32.31 -13.49
CA LYS A 164 18.88 32.86 -12.12
C LYS A 164 18.01 34.12 -11.96
N ARG A 165 17.94 34.96 -13.01
CA ARG A 165 17.14 36.21 -13.00
C ARG A 165 15.63 35.97 -13.03
N VAL A 166 15.18 34.79 -13.47
CA VAL A 166 13.77 34.40 -13.66
C VAL A 166 13.33 33.33 -12.64
N VAL A 167 14.26 32.82 -11.82
CA VAL A 167 13.98 31.80 -10.80
C VAL A 167 13.24 32.40 -9.61
N HIS A 168 11.99 31.98 -9.43
CA HIS A 168 11.20 32.23 -8.24
C HIS A 168 11.28 31.08 -7.23
N ARG A 169 10.86 31.34 -5.97
CA ARG A 169 10.85 30.35 -4.86
C ARG A 169 10.11 29.05 -5.22
N ILE A 170 9.11 29.09 -6.09
CA ILE A 170 8.39 27.89 -6.58
C ILE A 170 9.31 26.93 -7.33
N HIS A 171 10.25 27.43 -8.14
CA HIS A 171 11.18 26.57 -8.88
C HIS A 171 12.16 25.86 -7.94
N LEU A 172 12.54 26.51 -6.83
CA LEU A 172 13.35 25.89 -5.78
C LEU A 172 12.55 24.82 -5.00
N LEU A 173 11.28 25.08 -4.71
CA LEU A 173 10.40 24.08 -4.10
C LEU A 173 10.17 22.88 -5.04
N MET A 174 10.04 23.11 -6.34
CA MET A 174 9.95 22.04 -7.35
C MET A 174 11.25 21.24 -7.47
N ALA A 175 12.41 21.87 -7.33
CA ALA A 175 13.68 21.15 -7.20
C ALA A 175 13.71 20.29 -5.92
N GLY A 176 13.23 20.83 -4.79
CA GLY A 176 13.06 20.08 -3.54
C GLY A 176 12.12 18.87 -3.69
N LEU A 177 11.04 19.00 -4.46
CA LEU A 177 10.16 17.88 -4.78
C LEU A 177 10.86 16.77 -5.54
N LEU A 178 11.60 17.12 -6.60
CA LEU A 178 12.35 16.15 -7.39
C LEU A 178 13.41 15.44 -6.54
N LEU A 179 14.07 16.16 -5.63
CA LEU A 179 15.02 15.59 -4.68
C LEU A 179 14.35 14.58 -3.73
N ILE A 180 13.28 14.99 -3.04
CA ILE A 180 12.59 14.11 -2.10
C ILE A 180 11.95 12.91 -2.81
N LYS A 181 11.42 13.10 -4.03
CA LYS A 181 10.92 11.99 -4.86
C LYS A 181 12.03 10.99 -5.19
N SER A 182 13.22 11.47 -5.52
CA SER A 182 14.38 10.61 -5.80
C SER A 182 14.81 9.84 -4.54
N LEU A 183 14.95 10.52 -3.40
CA LEU A 183 15.30 9.90 -2.12
C LEU A 183 14.29 8.82 -1.68
N ASN A 184 13.01 9.10 -1.88
CA ASN A 184 11.94 8.13 -1.64
C ASN A 184 12.09 6.87 -2.50
N LEU A 185 12.32 7.04 -3.81
CA LEU A 185 12.44 5.92 -4.74
C LEU A 185 13.65 5.03 -4.43
N ILE A 186 14.81 5.61 -4.08
CA ILE A 186 15.97 4.79 -3.71
C ILE A 186 15.75 4.06 -2.39
N CYS A 187 15.10 4.69 -1.40
CA CYS A 187 14.75 3.99 -0.15
C CYS A 187 13.75 2.86 -0.39
N ALA A 188 12.76 3.06 -1.27
CA ALA A 188 11.82 2.02 -1.66
C ALA A 188 12.50 0.86 -2.40
N ALA A 189 13.48 1.17 -3.26
CA ALA A 189 14.26 0.15 -3.96
C ALA A 189 15.08 -0.70 -2.97
N GLU A 190 15.80 -0.06 -2.06
CA GLU A 190 16.62 -0.72 -1.04
C GLU A 190 15.76 -1.54 -0.06
N ASP A 191 14.65 -1.00 0.43
CA ASP A 191 13.71 -1.73 1.30
C ASP A 191 13.22 -3.02 0.64
N LYS A 192 12.71 -2.93 -0.59
CA LYS A 192 12.22 -4.11 -1.33
C LYS A 192 13.34 -5.07 -1.69
N HIS A 193 14.52 -4.57 -2.04
CA HIS A 193 15.68 -5.42 -2.32
C HIS A 193 16.15 -6.17 -1.06
N TYR A 194 16.15 -5.49 0.08
CA TYR A 194 16.51 -6.08 1.36
C TYR A 194 15.53 -7.18 1.73
N VAL A 195 14.21 -6.90 1.70
CA VAL A 195 13.16 -7.88 1.96
C VAL A 195 13.28 -9.07 1.00
N LYS A 196 13.55 -8.84 -0.29
CA LYS A 196 13.76 -9.93 -1.27
C LYS A 196 14.83 -10.94 -0.83
N ILE A 197 15.89 -10.50 -0.16
CA ILE A 197 17.03 -11.35 0.20
C ILE A 197 16.90 -11.90 1.63
N THR A 198 16.46 -11.08 2.59
CA THR A 198 16.44 -11.45 4.01
C THR A 198 15.09 -11.99 4.49
N GLY A 199 14.01 -11.66 3.78
CA GLY A 199 12.65 -11.99 4.15
C GLY A 199 12.10 -11.18 5.32
N THR A 200 12.82 -10.18 5.84
CA THR A 200 12.36 -9.35 6.96
C THR A 200 12.51 -7.86 6.66
N PRO A 201 11.48 -7.03 6.90
CA PRO A 201 11.61 -5.58 6.83
C PRO A 201 12.47 -5.12 8.01
N HIS A 202 13.56 -4.40 7.73
CA HIS A 202 14.48 -3.95 8.77
C HIS A 202 14.75 -2.45 8.64
N GLY A 203 14.03 -1.62 9.40
CA GLY A 203 14.33 -0.20 9.69
C GLY A 203 14.35 0.78 8.50
N TRP A 204 14.54 0.32 7.26
CA TRP A 204 14.52 1.10 6.03
C TRP A 204 13.11 1.57 5.68
N ASP A 205 12.11 0.82 6.10
CA ASP A 205 10.70 1.17 6.05
C ASP A 205 10.43 2.51 6.74
N ILE A 206 11.05 2.78 7.89
CA ILE A 206 10.92 4.06 8.62
C ILE A 206 11.38 5.23 7.74
N LEU A 207 12.53 5.09 7.08
CA LEU A 207 13.08 6.14 6.23
C LEU A 207 12.22 6.36 4.98
N PHE A 208 11.72 5.26 4.38
CA PHE A 208 10.74 5.31 3.31
C PHE A 208 9.47 6.07 3.73
N TYR A 209 8.91 5.80 4.91
CA TYR A 209 7.73 6.51 5.41
C TYR A 209 7.99 8.00 5.64
N ILE A 210 9.14 8.35 6.22
CA ILE A 210 9.52 9.75 6.42
C ILE A 210 9.59 10.49 5.08
N PHE A 211 10.31 9.93 4.10
CA PHE A 211 10.42 10.56 2.78
C PHE A 211 9.11 10.57 2.01
N GLN A 212 8.26 9.55 2.15
CA GLN A 212 6.92 9.53 1.57
C GLN A 212 6.04 10.62 2.16
N PHE A 213 6.05 10.79 3.49
CA PHE A 213 5.32 11.88 4.14
C PHE A 213 5.79 13.25 3.66
N ILE A 214 7.10 13.51 3.69
CA ILE A 214 7.68 14.79 3.24
C ILE A 214 7.35 15.03 1.76
N ARG A 215 7.43 13.99 0.92
CA ARG A 215 7.09 14.08 -0.52
C ARG A 215 5.65 14.54 -0.72
N VAL A 216 4.71 13.92 -0.01
CA VAL A 216 3.29 14.22 -0.12
C VAL A 216 3.02 15.65 0.35
N VAL A 217 3.50 16.02 1.54
CA VAL A 217 3.33 17.38 2.09
C VAL A 217 3.91 18.45 1.17
N LEU A 218 5.13 18.25 0.66
CA LEU A 218 5.74 19.18 -0.27
C LEU A 218 4.95 19.26 -1.59
N LEU A 219 4.46 18.13 -2.12
CA LEU A 219 3.74 18.09 -3.40
C LEU A 219 2.48 18.95 -3.30
N PHE A 220 1.71 18.74 -2.23
CA PHE A 220 0.54 19.53 -1.94
C PHE A 220 0.88 21.00 -1.68
N THR A 221 1.96 21.29 -0.96
CA THR A 221 2.43 22.67 -0.74
C THR A 221 2.72 23.37 -2.07
N VAL A 222 3.38 22.70 -3.02
CA VAL A 222 3.65 23.27 -4.35
C VAL A 222 2.36 23.44 -5.16
N ILE A 223 1.44 22.47 -5.13
CA ILE A 223 0.13 22.60 -5.77
C ILE A 223 -0.66 23.78 -5.21
N ILE A 224 -0.71 23.94 -3.88
CA ILE A 224 -1.32 25.10 -3.21
C ILE A 224 -0.63 26.38 -3.66
N LEU A 225 0.69 26.45 -3.66
CA LEU A 225 1.41 27.69 -4.00
C LEU A 225 1.20 28.11 -5.46
N ILE A 226 1.08 27.13 -6.36
CA ILE A 226 0.70 27.35 -7.76
C ILE A 226 -0.76 27.80 -7.84
N GLY A 227 -1.68 27.10 -7.17
CA GLY A 227 -3.13 27.35 -7.20
C GLY A 227 -3.56 28.64 -6.49
N THR A 228 -3.08 28.90 -5.29
CA THR A 228 -3.31 30.14 -4.51
C THR A 228 -2.54 31.33 -5.04
N GLY A 229 -1.65 31.10 -6.01
CA GLY A 229 -1.15 32.16 -6.84
C GLY A 229 -0.10 33.05 -6.21
N TRP A 230 0.71 32.51 -5.31
CA TRP A 230 1.90 33.22 -4.80
C TRP A 230 2.92 33.55 -5.91
N SER A 231 2.68 33.05 -7.14
CA SER A 231 3.36 33.50 -8.37
C SER A 231 2.44 33.85 -9.56
N PHE A 232 1.10 33.66 -9.52
CA PHE A 232 0.25 33.95 -10.71
C PHE A 232 -1.25 34.20 -10.44
N LEU A 233 -1.88 33.44 -9.53
CA LEU A 233 -3.33 33.44 -9.25
C LEU A 233 -3.84 34.43 -8.18
N LYS A 234 -2.97 35.14 -7.45
CA LYS A 234 -3.39 36.11 -6.42
C LYS A 234 -4.37 37.20 -6.91
N PRO A 235 -4.39 37.62 -8.18
CA PRO A 235 -5.41 38.54 -8.69
C PRO A 235 -6.68 37.86 -9.25
N PHE A 236 -6.79 36.52 -9.27
CA PHE A 236 -7.81 35.81 -10.06
C PHE A 236 -8.75 34.86 -9.27
N LEU A 237 -8.42 34.47 -8.03
CA LEU A 237 -9.32 33.67 -7.18
C LEU A 237 -10.16 34.55 -6.27
N GLN A 238 -11.48 34.35 -6.27
CA GLN A 238 -12.35 34.98 -5.27
C GLN A 238 -12.05 34.41 -3.87
N GLU A 239 -12.22 35.20 -2.82
CA GLU A 239 -11.94 34.81 -1.42
C GLU A 239 -12.67 33.51 -1.00
N LYS A 240 -13.85 33.25 -1.58
CA LYS A 240 -14.62 32.02 -1.35
C LYS A 240 -13.93 30.78 -1.93
N GLU A 241 -13.36 30.86 -3.14
CA GLU A 241 -12.67 29.73 -3.79
C GLU A 241 -11.35 29.40 -3.08
N LYS A 242 -10.65 30.43 -2.60
CA LYS A 242 -9.45 30.30 -1.78
C LYS A 242 -9.72 29.55 -0.46
N ASN A 243 -10.83 29.86 0.22
CA ASN A 243 -11.19 29.20 1.48
C ASN A 243 -11.53 27.71 1.28
N VAL A 244 -12.18 27.35 0.18
CA VAL A 244 -12.46 25.95 -0.17
C VAL A 244 -11.14 25.19 -0.42
N LEU A 245 -10.25 25.74 -1.25
CA LEU A 245 -8.94 25.14 -1.54
C LEU A 245 -8.08 24.98 -0.26
N MET A 246 -8.15 25.94 0.67
CA MET A 246 -7.40 25.91 1.93
C MET A 246 -7.86 24.80 2.88
N ILE A 247 -9.12 24.35 2.80
CA ILE A 247 -9.66 23.28 3.64
C ILE A 247 -9.49 21.90 2.96
N VAL A 248 -9.78 21.82 1.67
CA VAL A 248 -9.79 20.53 0.94
C VAL A 248 -8.39 19.94 0.81
N ILE A 249 -7.35 20.77 0.62
CA ILE A 249 -6.01 20.25 0.37
C ILE A 249 -5.37 19.62 1.63
N PRO A 250 -5.43 20.24 2.83
CA PRO A 250 -5.01 19.57 4.06
C PRO A 250 -5.81 18.30 4.36
N LEU A 251 -7.12 18.28 4.03
CA LEU A 251 -7.95 17.09 4.20
C LEU A 251 -7.48 15.94 3.29
N GLN A 252 -7.11 16.23 2.03
CA GLN A 252 -6.51 15.24 1.13
C GLN A 252 -5.17 14.70 1.63
N VAL A 253 -4.34 15.55 2.26
CA VAL A 253 -3.08 15.09 2.88
C VAL A 253 -3.37 14.10 4.01
N LEU A 254 -4.33 14.43 4.88
CA LEU A 254 -4.72 13.57 6.00
C LEU A 254 -5.31 12.24 5.51
N ALA A 255 -6.17 12.27 4.49
CA ALA A 255 -6.75 11.08 3.87
C ALA A 255 -5.67 10.17 3.25
N ASN A 256 -4.70 10.75 2.53
CA ASN A 256 -3.58 10.00 1.97
C ASN A 256 -2.70 9.35 3.05
N ILE A 257 -2.41 10.06 4.13
CA ILE A 257 -1.65 9.50 5.26
C ILE A 257 -2.43 8.36 5.91
N ALA A 258 -3.73 8.55 6.16
CA ALA A 258 -4.57 7.53 6.75
C ALA A 258 -4.68 6.28 5.86
N SER A 259 -4.78 6.45 4.54
CA SER A 259 -4.78 5.34 3.58
C SER A 259 -3.47 4.54 3.61
N ILE A 260 -2.31 5.18 3.68
CA ILE A 260 -1.01 4.49 3.81
C ILE A 260 -0.96 3.67 5.11
N VAL A 261 -1.39 4.26 6.23
CA VAL A 261 -1.39 3.58 7.53
C VAL A 261 -2.32 2.36 7.54
N ILE A 262 -3.49 2.46 6.90
CA ILE A 262 -4.42 1.32 6.78
C ILE A 262 -3.91 0.25 5.80
N GLY A 263 -3.17 0.64 4.76
CA GLY A 263 -2.51 -0.31 3.85
C GLY A 263 -1.48 -1.17 4.58
N GLU A 264 -0.68 -0.57 5.46
CA GLU A 264 0.41 -1.25 6.19
C GLU A 264 -0.06 -2.04 7.42
N THR A 265 -1.15 -1.60 8.06
CA THR A 265 -1.75 -2.36 9.18
C THR A 265 -2.52 -3.60 8.73
N GLY A 266 -2.55 -3.89 7.43
CA GLY A 266 -3.11 -5.10 6.83
C GLY A 266 -4.60 -5.30 7.13
N PRO A 267 -5.17 -6.47 6.77
CA PRO A 267 -6.57 -6.81 7.06
C PRO A 267 -6.83 -7.06 8.56
N PHE A 268 -5.89 -6.71 9.45
CA PHE A 268 -5.96 -6.95 10.89
C PHE A 268 -6.86 -5.95 11.62
N ILE A 269 -7.28 -4.86 10.95
CA ILE A 269 -8.27 -3.92 11.47
C ILE A 269 -9.68 -4.34 11.02
N LYS A 270 -10.62 -4.38 11.97
CA LYS A 270 -12.05 -4.56 11.70
C LYS A 270 -12.50 -3.51 10.67
N ASP A 271 -13.16 -3.94 9.60
CA ASP A 271 -13.67 -3.09 8.51
C ASP A 271 -12.61 -2.47 7.58
N TRP A 272 -11.44 -3.10 7.39
CA TRP A 272 -10.39 -2.65 6.43
C TRP A 272 -10.92 -2.29 5.04
N VAL A 273 -11.81 -3.13 4.47
CA VAL A 273 -12.43 -2.90 3.16
C VAL A 273 -13.28 -1.62 3.18
N THR A 274 -14.08 -1.44 4.23
CA THR A 274 -14.96 -0.27 4.40
C THR A 274 -14.13 1.00 4.52
N TRP A 275 -13.02 0.98 5.27
CA TRP A 275 -12.14 2.14 5.40
C TRP A 275 -11.45 2.53 4.09
N ASN A 276 -11.00 1.55 3.31
CA ASN A 276 -10.45 1.82 1.97
C ASN A 276 -11.50 2.42 1.03
N GLN A 277 -12.74 1.93 1.07
CA GLN A 277 -13.84 2.51 0.29
C GLN A 277 -14.19 3.94 0.75
N VAL A 278 -14.18 4.20 2.06
CA VAL A 278 -14.44 5.53 2.62
C VAL A 278 -13.35 6.51 2.19
N PHE A 279 -12.07 6.13 2.22
CA PHE A 279 -11.00 7.03 1.76
C PHE A 279 -11.09 7.32 0.26
N LEU A 280 -11.38 6.32 -0.56
CA LEU A 280 -11.61 6.52 -1.99
C LEU A 280 -12.79 7.46 -2.25
N LEU A 281 -13.87 7.33 -1.47
CA LEU A 281 -15.02 8.25 -1.55
C LEU A 281 -14.64 9.68 -1.14
N VAL A 282 -13.87 9.83 -0.06
CA VAL A 282 -13.36 11.14 0.39
C VAL A 282 -12.49 11.77 -0.70
N ASP A 283 -11.60 11.01 -1.34
CA ASP A 283 -10.76 11.50 -2.44
C ASP A 283 -11.58 11.95 -3.65
N ILE A 284 -12.62 11.20 -4.04
CA ILE A 284 -13.55 11.59 -5.10
C ILE A 284 -14.28 12.89 -4.76
N ILE A 285 -14.82 13.00 -3.54
CA ILE A 285 -15.53 14.22 -3.09
C ILE A 285 -14.57 15.42 -3.08
N CYS A 286 -13.35 15.23 -2.58
CA CYS A 286 -12.33 16.27 -2.57
C CYS A 286 -11.93 16.68 -3.98
N CYS A 287 -11.79 15.73 -4.92
CA CYS A 287 -11.54 16.02 -6.33
C CYS A 287 -12.67 16.87 -6.94
N CYS A 288 -13.92 16.50 -6.72
CA CYS A 288 -15.09 17.27 -7.17
C CYS A 288 -15.10 18.69 -6.58
N ALA A 289 -14.77 18.83 -5.29
CA ALA A 289 -14.70 20.11 -4.59
C ALA A 289 -13.59 21.03 -5.11
N ILE A 290 -12.52 20.48 -5.69
CA ILE A 290 -11.45 21.26 -6.36
C ILE A 290 -11.83 21.60 -7.80
N ILE A 291 -12.41 20.67 -8.55
CA ILE A 291 -12.76 20.86 -9.97
C ILE A 291 -13.86 21.90 -10.14
N PHE A 292 -14.85 21.94 -9.26
CA PHE A 292 -16.00 22.84 -9.40
C PHE A 292 -15.61 24.34 -9.35
N PRO A 293 -14.82 24.82 -8.37
CA PRO A 293 -14.26 26.18 -8.37
C PRO A 293 -13.39 26.47 -9.60
N ILE A 294 -12.57 25.51 -10.05
CA ILE A 294 -11.71 25.71 -11.23
C ILE A 294 -12.55 25.93 -12.49
N VAL A 295 -13.59 25.12 -12.69
CA VAL A 295 -14.50 25.25 -13.84
C VAL A 295 -15.27 26.58 -13.78
N TRP A 296 -15.72 26.97 -12.60
CA TRP A 296 -16.45 28.22 -12.38
C TRP A 296 -15.56 29.45 -12.64
N SER A 297 -14.36 29.47 -12.08
CA SER A 297 -13.35 30.52 -12.28
C SER A 297 -13.00 30.69 -13.76
N ILE A 298 -12.83 29.60 -14.51
CA ILE A 298 -12.57 29.66 -15.97
C ILE A 298 -13.75 30.23 -16.75
N ARG A 299 -15.00 29.90 -16.38
CA ARG A 299 -16.20 30.46 -17.03
C ARG A 299 -16.30 31.97 -16.79
N ALA A 300 -16.11 32.41 -15.55
CA ALA A 300 -16.11 33.83 -15.19
C ALA A 300 -15.02 34.61 -15.95
N LEU A 301 -13.79 34.06 -16.03
CA LEU A 301 -12.68 34.66 -16.78
C LEU A 301 -12.93 34.68 -18.29
N ARG A 302 -13.62 33.67 -18.84
CA ARG A 302 -14.00 33.64 -20.26
C ARG A 302 -15.00 34.74 -20.60
N GLU A 303 -15.93 35.04 -19.70
CA GLU A 303 -16.86 36.16 -19.85
C GLU A 303 -16.17 37.51 -19.75
N THR A 304 -15.23 37.69 -18.82
CA THR A 304 -14.45 38.95 -18.72
C THR A 304 -13.45 39.14 -19.86
N SER A 305 -12.94 38.06 -20.46
CA SER A 305 -11.99 38.14 -21.59
C SER A 305 -12.63 38.59 -22.91
N LYS A 306 -13.96 38.49 -23.05
CA LYS A 306 -14.69 38.98 -24.23
C LYS A 306 -14.71 40.51 -24.31
N THR A 307 -14.42 41.20 -23.20
CA THR A 307 -14.47 42.66 -23.11
C THR A 307 -13.10 43.31 -22.94
N ASP A 308 -12.02 42.55 -22.68
CA ASP A 308 -10.67 43.10 -22.48
C ASP A 308 -9.57 42.25 -23.17
N GLY A 309 -8.90 42.84 -24.16
CA GLY A 309 -7.85 42.18 -24.97
C GLY A 309 -6.61 41.75 -24.16
N LYS A 310 -6.41 42.28 -22.96
CA LYS A 310 -5.30 41.88 -22.06
C LYS A 310 -5.60 40.59 -21.29
N ALA A 311 -6.89 40.26 -21.09
CA ALA A 311 -7.35 39.06 -20.41
C ALA A 311 -7.28 37.79 -21.30
N ALA A 312 -7.29 37.94 -22.64
CA ALA A 312 -7.21 36.82 -23.59
C ALA A 312 -5.90 36.01 -23.52
N ARG A 313 -4.74 36.67 -23.30
CA ARG A 313 -3.44 35.97 -23.13
C ARG A 313 -3.39 35.16 -21.82
N ASN A 314 -4.01 35.65 -20.75
CA ASN A 314 -4.07 34.92 -19.48
C ASN A 314 -5.06 33.75 -19.53
N LEU A 315 -6.16 33.89 -20.27
CA LEU A 315 -7.12 32.81 -20.52
C LEU A 315 -6.45 31.60 -21.17
N SER A 316 -5.59 31.83 -22.18
CA SER A 316 -4.90 30.75 -22.90
C SER A 316 -3.96 29.91 -22.01
N LYS A 317 -3.28 30.54 -21.04
CA LYS A 317 -2.38 29.85 -20.09
C LYS A 317 -3.15 29.06 -19.03
N LEU A 318 -4.30 29.57 -18.58
CA LEU A 318 -5.19 28.86 -17.65
C LEU A 318 -5.89 27.66 -18.30
N THR A 319 -6.24 27.72 -19.60
CA THR A 319 -6.73 26.54 -20.33
C THR A 319 -5.67 25.45 -20.46
N LEU A 320 -4.40 25.82 -20.63
CA LEU A 320 -3.30 24.86 -20.66
C LEU A 320 -3.15 24.15 -19.31
N PHE A 321 -3.27 24.91 -18.21
CA PHE A 321 -3.23 24.36 -16.85
C PHE A 321 -4.42 23.43 -16.57
N ARG A 322 -5.62 23.76 -17.08
CA ARG A 322 -6.81 22.87 -17.04
C ARG A 322 -6.57 21.56 -17.79
N GLN A 323 -6.01 21.63 -19.01
CA GLN A 323 -5.72 20.45 -19.81
C GLN A 323 -4.70 19.55 -19.12
N PHE A 324 -3.65 20.12 -18.52
CA PHE A 324 -2.69 19.36 -17.75
C PHE A 324 -3.34 18.69 -16.52
N TYR A 325 -4.15 19.42 -15.76
CA TYR A 325 -4.75 18.90 -14.52
C TYR A 325 -5.85 17.85 -14.78
N ILE A 326 -6.68 18.01 -15.82
CA ILE A 326 -7.69 17.01 -16.24
C ILE A 326 -7.02 15.72 -16.74
N VAL A 327 -5.82 15.80 -17.31
CA VAL A 327 -5.09 14.62 -17.80
C VAL A 327 -4.33 13.91 -16.67
N VAL A 328 -3.97 14.64 -15.60
CA VAL A 328 -3.19 14.10 -14.47
C VAL A 328 -4.06 13.47 -13.37
N ILE A 329 -5.30 13.93 -13.21
CA ILE A 329 -6.32 13.31 -12.35
C ILE A 329 -6.90 12.07 -13.04
#